data_AF-L9M336-F1
#
_entry.id   AF-L9M336-F1
#
_cell.length_a   1.000
_cell.length_b   1.000
_cell.length_c   1.000
_cell.angle_alpha   90.00
_cell.angle_beta   90.00
_cell.angle_gamma   90.00
#
_symmetry.space_group_name_H-M   'P 1'
#
loop_
_entity.id
_entity.type
_entity.pdbx_description
1 polymer ?
#
loop_
_entity_poly.entity_id
_entity_poly.type
_entity_poly.pdbx_seq_one_letter_code
_entity_poly.pdbx_strand_id
1 'polypeptide(L)'
;MNPLQAISHALLSIQITLAVLWIYQGLVPKVIYKVIEEQQFWEFTGIQFLSIPSLIQLSGVGEIIFGILFLIFRQSKVLHYLNIMAMLFFIVVVAVVYPHYFVQGFNPFIMNTAMAALSIVALQLLDTAKHS
;
A
#
# COMPACT_ATOMS: atom_id res chain seq x y z
N MET A 1 23.36 4.77 21.25
CA MET A 1 22.10 5.41 20.82
C MET A 1 21.04 5.10 21.87
N ASN A 2 20.22 6.06 22.30
CA ASN A 2 19.13 5.78 23.24
C ASN A 2 18.11 4.83 22.56
N PRO A 3 17.60 3.79 23.23
CA PRO A 3 16.60 2.87 22.67
C PRO A 3 15.40 3.57 22.02
N LEU A 4 14.90 4.67 22.59
CA LEU A 4 13.79 5.44 22.00
C LEU A 4 14.18 6.07 20.65
N GLN A 5 15.43 6.52 20.51
CA GLN A 5 15.94 7.10 19.27
C GLN A 5 16.08 6.01 18.18
N ALA A 6 16.50 4.80 18.56
CA ALA A 6 16.56 3.65 17.64
C ALA A 6 15.17 3.27 17.13
N ILE A 7 14.17 3.21 18.00
CA ILE A 7 12.78 2.94 17.62
C ILE A 7 12.26 4.03 16.66
N SER A 8 12.51 5.30 16.97
CA SER A 8 12.11 6.42 16.12
C SER A 8 12.72 6.35 14.71
N HIS A 9 14.01 6.04 14.61
CA HIS A 9 14.68 5.88 13.31
C HIS A 9 14.12 4.69 12.51
N ALA A 10 13.85 3.56 13.17
CA ALA A 10 13.24 2.40 12.51
C ALA A 10 11.84 2.71 11.99
N LEU A 11 11.00 3.38 12.79
CA LEU A 11 9.67 3.82 12.38
C LEU A 11 9.72 4.79 11.19
N LEU A 12 10.64 5.74 11.24
CA LEU A 12 10.92 6.68 10.14
C LEU A 12 11.25 5.95 8.85
N SER A 13 12.15 4.96 8.89
CA SER A 13 12.49 4.14 7.72
C SER A 13 11.28 3.39 7.18
N ILE A 14 10.50 2.73 8.04
CA ILE A 14 9.30 1.99 7.61
C ILE A 14 8.29 2.91 6.93
N GLN A 15 8.03 4.09 7.49
CA GLN A 15 7.07 5.05 6.92
C GLN A 15 7.53 5.58 5.57
N ILE A 16 8.82 5.91 5.43
CA ILE A 16 9.36 6.35 4.15
C ILE A 16 9.23 5.23 3.12
N THR A 17 9.57 3.99 3.48
CA THR A 17 9.41 2.84 2.58
C THR A 17 7.95 2.66 2.16
N LEU A 18 7.00 2.65 3.10
CA LEU A 18 5.58 2.52 2.78
C LEU A 18 5.09 3.69 1.91
N ALA A 19 5.49 4.91 2.21
CA ALA A 19 5.13 6.09 1.43
C ALA A 19 5.62 5.99 -0.01
N VAL A 20 6.89 5.62 -0.21
CA VAL A 20 7.49 5.46 -1.54
C VAL A 20 6.76 4.37 -2.33
N LEU A 21 6.47 3.22 -1.71
CA LEU A 21 5.78 2.12 -2.38
C LEU A 21 4.35 2.50 -2.79
N TRP A 22 3.58 3.14 -1.90
CA TRP A 22 2.23 3.63 -2.20
C TRP A 22 2.21 4.70 -3.29
N ILE A 23 3.14 5.65 -3.22
CA ILE A 23 3.28 6.68 -4.26
C ILE A 23 3.65 6.05 -5.59
N TYR A 24 4.57 5.07 -5.61
CA TYR A 24 5.00 4.43 -6.83
C TYR A 24 3.85 3.65 -7.50
N GLN A 25 3.13 2.80 -6.75
CA GLN A 25 2.00 2.04 -7.29
C GLN A 25 0.82 2.92 -7.69
N GLY A 26 0.63 4.09 -7.07
CA GLY A 26 -0.38 5.05 -7.50
C GLY A 26 0.04 5.86 -8.72
N LEU A 27 1.29 6.28 -8.77
CA LEU A 27 1.77 7.20 -9.80
C LEU A 27 2.07 6.46 -11.11
N VAL A 28 2.86 5.40 -11.05
CA VAL A 28 3.44 4.79 -12.25
C VAL A 28 2.39 3.99 -13.01
N PRO A 29 1.82 2.89 -12.48
CA PRO A 29 0.90 2.06 -13.26
C PRO A 29 -0.47 2.71 -13.44
N LYS A 30 -0.95 3.53 -12.49
CA LYS A 30 -2.30 4.13 -12.55
C LYS A 30 -2.33 5.53 -13.16
N VAL A 31 -1.55 6.49 -12.66
CA VAL A 31 -1.64 7.87 -13.17
C VAL A 31 -0.92 8.05 -14.51
N ILE A 32 0.34 7.58 -14.61
CA ILE A 32 1.19 7.77 -15.80
C ILE A 32 0.79 6.79 -16.91
N TYR A 33 0.90 5.49 -16.66
CA TYR A 33 0.81 4.48 -17.72
C TYR A 33 -0.59 3.91 -17.94
N LYS A 34 -1.48 3.93 -16.93
CA LYS A 34 -2.83 3.36 -16.99
C LYS A 34 -2.83 1.95 -17.60
N VAL A 35 -2.01 1.09 -17.01
CA VAL A 35 -1.70 -0.25 -17.55
C VAL A 35 -2.96 -1.11 -17.73
N ILE A 36 -2.88 -2.11 -18.62
CA ILE A 36 -4.03 -2.94 -19.01
C ILE A 36 -4.64 -3.68 -17.81
N GLU A 37 -3.83 -4.06 -16.84
CA GLU A 37 -4.29 -4.72 -15.62
C GLU A 37 -5.26 -3.81 -14.86
N GLU A 38 -4.94 -2.53 -14.69
CA GLU A 38 -5.84 -1.58 -14.01
C GLU A 38 -7.17 -1.43 -14.78
N GLN A 39 -7.15 -1.47 -16.12
CA GLN A 39 -8.38 -1.46 -16.92
C GLN A 39 -9.22 -2.70 -16.67
N GLN A 40 -8.60 -3.89 -16.69
CA GLN A 40 -9.27 -5.17 -16.41
C GLN A 40 -9.91 -5.21 -15.03
N PHE A 41 -9.26 -4.63 -14.01
CA PHE A 41 -9.81 -4.55 -12.66
C PHE A 41 -11.12 -3.76 -12.67
N TRP A 42 -11.11 -2.55 -13.24
CA TRP A 42 -12.29 -1.69 -13.26
C TRP A 42 -13.40 -2.26 -14.14
N GLU A 43 -13.08 -2.90 -15.26
CA GLU A 43 -14.06 -3.64 -16.07
C GLU A 43 -14.71 -4.77 -15.27
N PHE A 44 -13.92 -5.52 -14.50
CA PHE A 44 -14.42 -6.60 -13.63
C PHE A 44 -15.40 -6.09 -12.57
N THR A 45 -15.22 -4.87 -12.05
CA THR A 45 -16.16 -4.30 -11.06
C THR A 45 -17.55 -4.00 -11.62
N GLY A 46 -17.71 -3.88 -12.95
CA GLY A 46 -18.97 -3.50 -13.59
C GLY A 46 -19.42 -2.07 -13.30
N ILE A 47 -18.54 -1.21 -12.78
CA ILE A 47 -18.84 0.18 -12.47
C ILE A 47 -19.01 1.00 -13.76
N GLN A 48 -20.15 1.69 -13.88
CA GLN A 48 -20.49 2.49 -15.08
C GLN A 48 -20.66 4.00 -14.83
N PHE A 49 -20.61 4.44 -13.56
CA PHE A 49 -20.87 5.85 -13.21
C PHE A 49 -19.74 6.82 -13.60
N LEU A 50 -18.54 6.31 -13.89
CA LEU A 50 -17.40 7.06 -14.41
C LEU A 50 -16.69 6.26 -15.51
N SER A 51 -15.93 6.95 -16.36
CA SER A 51 -15.09 6.27 -17.34
C SER A 51 -13.97 5.47 -16.65
N ILE A 52 -13.60 4.31 -17.22
CA ILE A 52 -12.51 3.47 -16.70
C ILE A 52 -11.21 4.26 -16.51
N PRO A 53 -10.72 5.08 -17.46
CA PRO A 53 -9.54 5.90 -17.24
C PRO A 53 -9.65 6.86 -16.05
N SER A 54 -10.84 7.42 -15.81
CA SER A 54 -11.09 8.28 -14.65
C SER A 54 -11.04 7.49 -13.34
N LEU A 55 -11.60 6.28 -13.30
CA LEU A 55 -11.55 5.41 -12.12
C LEU A 55 -10.11 4.99 -11.79
N ILE A 56 -9.33 4.61 -12.81
CA ILE A 56 -7.90 4.31 -12.66
C ILE A 56 -7.17 5.53 -12.10
N GLN A 57 -7.39 6.71 -12.67
CA GLN A 57 -6.73 7.93 -12.21
C GLN A 57 -7.11 8.30 -10.77
N LEU A 58 -8.40 8.20 -10.42
CA LEU A 58 -8.88 8.49 -9.06
C LEU A 58 -8.28 7.53 -8.04
N SER A 59 -8.22 6.24 -8.36
CA SER A 59 -7.57 5.27 -7.47
C SER A 59 -6.08 5.57 -7.31
N GLY A 60 -5.35 5.84 -8.39
CA GLY A 60 -3.93 6.19 -8.33
C GLY A 60 -3.65 7.45 -7.51
N VAL A 61 -4.48 8.48 -7.64
CA VAL A 61 -4.41 9.68 -6.78
C VAL A 61 -4.67 9.32 -5.32
N GLY A 62 -5.66 8.46 -5.04
CA GLY A 62 -5.93 7.96 -3.69
C GLY A 62 -4.73 7.23 -3.08
N GLU A 63 -4.05 6.38 -3.86
CA GLU A 63 -2.85 5.66 -3.43
C GLU A 63 -1.68 6.61 -3.12
N ILE A 64 -1.46 7.64 -3.96
CA ILE A 64 -0.44 8.68 -3.73
C ILE A 64 -0.74 9.45 -2.44
N ILE A 65 -1.98 9.89 -2.25
CA ILE A 65 -2.40 10.60 -1.05
C ILE A 65 -2.16 9.72 0.17
N PHE A 66 -2.56 8.46 0.12
CA PHE A 66 -2.36 7.52 1.23
C PHE A 66 -0.86 7.32 1.56
N GLY A 67 0.00 7.24 0.55
CA GLY A 67 1.44 7.23 0.75
C GLY A 67 1.97 8.50 1.43
N ILE A 68 1.50 9.68 1.02
CA ILE A 68 1.86 10.96 1.64
C ILE A 68 1.40 11.03 3.11
N LEU A 69 0.24 10.47 3.44
CA LEU A 69 -0.26 10.45 4.82
C LEU A 69 0.69 9.72 5.78
N PHE A 70 1.45 8.71 5.33
CA PHE A 70 2.48 8.05 6.15
C PHE A 70 3.63 8.99 6.55
N LEU A 71 3.94 9.99 5.72
CA LEU A 71 4.99 10.98 6.02
C LEU A 71 4.50 12.05 7.00
N ILE A 72 3.22 12.42 6.91
CA ILE A 72 2.59 13.44 7.76
C ILE A 72 2.26 12.86 9.15
N PHE A 73 1.56 11.72 9.19
CA PHE A 73 0.99 11.15 10.42
C PHE A 73 1.82 9.97 10.94
N ARG A 74 3.09 10.25 11.26
CA ARG A 74 4.11 9.25 11.61
C ARG A 74 3.75 8.35 12.81
N GLN A 75 2.96 8.83 13.75
CA GLN A 75 2.59 8.05 14.95
C GLN A 75 1.22 7.36 14.81
N SER A 76 0.60 7.41 13.63
CA SER A 76 -0.75 6.89 13.42
C SER A 76 -0.76 5.37 13.23
N LYS A 77 -1.24 4.66 14.25
CA LYS A 77 -1.54 3.22 14.15
C LYS A 77 -2.65 2.93 13.13
N VAL A 78 -3.60 3.86 12.96
CA VAL A 78 -4.73 3.70 12.04
C VAL A 78 -4.23 3.54 10.61
N LEU A 79 -3.22 4.32 10.18
CA LEU A 79 -2.64 4.17 8.85
C LEU A 79 -2.03 2.79 8.63
N HIS A 80 -1.37 2.23 9.65
CA HIS A 80 -0.79 0.88 9.54
C HIS A 80 -1.86 -0.21 9.43
N TYR A 81 -2.97 -0.10 10.17
CA TYR A 81 -4.10 -1.02 10.03
C TYR A 81 -4.77 -0.91 8.66
N LEU A 82 -5.02 0.32 8.18
CA LEU A 82 -5.56 0.56 6.84
C LEU A 82 -4.65 -0.02 5.76
N ASN A 83 -3.33 0.13 5.89
CA ASN A 83 -2.37 -0.48 4.98
C ASN A 83 -2.48 -2.01 4.97
N ILE A 84 -2.53 -2.66 6.15
CA ILE A 84 -2.69 -4.12 6.23
C ILE A 84 -4.00 -4.56 5.54
N MET A 85 -5.11 -3.88 5.82
CA MET A 85 -6.39 -4.18 5.18
C MET A 85 -6.33 -4.01 3.67
N ALA A 86 -5.68 -2.95 3.17
CA ALA A 86 -5.49 -2.72 1.74
C ALA A 86 -4.62 -3.79 1.08
N MET A 87 -3.52 -4.22 1.72
CA MET A 87 -2.67 -5.30 1.20
C MET A 87 -3.42 -6.62 1.09
N LEU A 88 -4.23 -6.97 2.11
CA LEU A 88 -5.08 -8.16 2.08
C LEU A 88 -6.13 -8.05 0.97
N PHE A 89 -6.76 -6.89 0.82
CA PHE A 89 -7.70 -6.62 -0.26
C PHE A 89 -7.03 -6.81 -1.63
N PHE A 90 -5.83 -6.27 -1.86
CA PHE A 90 -5.12 -6.45 -3.13
C PHE A 90 -4.72 -7.89 -3.40
N ILE A 91 -4.36 -8.67 -2.38
CA ILE A 91 -4.12 -10.12 -2.55
C ILE A 91 -5.41 -10.82 -3.02
N VAL A 92 -6.57 -10.50 -2.44
CA VAL A 92 -7.86 -11.06 -2.86
C VAL A 92 -8.19 -10.64 -4.29
N VAL A 93 -8.00 -9.37 -4.65
CA VAL A 93 -8.19 -8.88 -6.03
C VAL A 93 -7.32 -9.67 -7.00
N VAL A 94 -6.04 -9.85 -6.70
CA VAL A 94 -5.14 -10.61 -7.57
C VAL A 94 -5.57 -12.08 -7.66
N ALA A 95 -6.05 -12.68 -6.58
CA ALA A 95 -6.53 -14.07 -6.59
C ALA A 95 -7.76 -14.27 -7.46
N VAL A 96 -8.65 -13.28 -7.52
CA VAL A 96 -9.91 -13.36 -8.28
C VAL A 96 -9.72 -12.92 -9.73
N VAL A 97 -9.02 -11.81 -9.96
CA VAL A 97 -8.94 -11.16 -11.27
C VAL A 97 -7.69 -11.60 -12.06
N TYR A 98 -6.57 -11.87 -11.38
CA TYR A 98 -5.29 -12.24 -12.02
C TYR A 98 -4.67 -13.51 -11.42
N PRO A 99 -5.39 -14.63 -11.32
CA PRO A 99 -4.89 -15.83 -10.61
C PRO A 99 -3.56 -16.34 -11.16
N HIS A 100 -3.29 -16.16 -12.45
CA HIS A 100 -2.03 -16.55 -13.07
C HIS A 100 -0.80 -15.78 -12.55
N TYR A 101 -0.98 -14.61 -11.92
CA TYR A 101 0.15 -13.83 -11.42
C TYR A 101 0.81 -14.50 -10.21
N PHE A 102 0.13 -15.39 -9.48
CA PHE A 102 0.71 -16.10 -8.32
C PHE A 102 1.84 -17.08 -8.69
N VAL A 103 1.87 -17.57 -9.93
CA VAL A 103 2.93 -18.50 -10.39
C VAL A 103 4.13 -17.77 -11.00
N GLN A 104 4.05 -16.45 -11.14
CA GLN A 104 5.17 -15.65 -11.63
C GLN A 104 6.22 -15.42 -10.52
N GLY A 105 7.49 -15.37 -10.91
CA GLY A 105 8.60 -15.18 -9.97
C GLY A 105 8.60 -13.81 -9.26
N PHE A 106 8.03 -12.80 -9.91
CA PHE A 106 7.75 -11.49 -9.32
C PHE A 106 6.25 -11.26 -9.35
N ASN A 107 5.59 -11.38 -8.20
CA ASN A 107 4.14 -11.32 -8.11
C ASN A 107 3.65 -10.36 -7.03
N PRO A 108 2.41 -9.87 -7.13
CA PRO A 108 1.84 -8.95 -6.15
C PRO A 108 1.74 -9.52 -4.73
N PHE A 109 1.67 -10.84 -4.57
CA PHE A 109 1.57 -11.48 -3.25
C PHE A 109 2.83 -11.21 -2.41
N ILE A 110 4.02 -11.30 -3.01
CA ILE A 110 5.29 -11.01 -2.33
C ILE A 110 5.31 -9.57 -1.82
N MET A 111 4.97 -8.60 -2.69
CA MET A 111 4.99 -7.18 -2.35
C MET A 111 3.96 -6.85 -1.25
N ASN A 112 2.71 -7.29 -1.42
CA ASN A 112 1.63 -7.00 -0.48
C ASN A 112 1.91 -7.60 0.91
N THR A 113 2.46 -8.81 0.96
CA THR A 113 2.85 -9.46 2.22
C THR A 113 3.98 -8.70 2.90
N ALA A 114 5.00 -8.26 2.15
CA ALA A 114 6.10 -7.48 2.70
C ALA A 114 5.63 -6.13 3.26
N MET A 115 4.76 -5.41 2.54
CA MET A 115 4.19 -4.14 3.01
C MET A 115 3.30 -4.32 4.26
N ALA A 116 2.52 -5.39 4.32
CA ALA A 116 1.74 -5.73 5.51
C ALA A 116 2.65 -6.04 6.71
N ALA A 117 3.72 -6.82 6.50
CA ALA A 117 4.70 -7.13 7.53
C ALA A 117 5.40 -5.87 8.07
N LEU A 118 5.78 -4.93 7.21
CA LEU A 118 6.33 -3.63 7.62
C LEU A 118 5.37 -2.87 8.55
N SER A 119 4.07 -2.85 8.23
CA SER A 119 3.05 -2.26 9.12
C SER A 119 2.94 -2.98 10.46
N ILE A 120 3.00 -4.32 10.48
CA ILE A 120 2.95 -5.11 11.71
C ILE A 120 4.15 -4.76 12.61
N VAL A 121 5.35 -4.71 12.04
CA VAL A 121 6.57 -4.33 12.78
C VAL A 121 6.45 -2.89 13.30
N ALA A 122 5.95 -1.95 12.49
CA ALA A 122 5.73 -0.58 12.96
C ALA A 122 4.73 -0.51 14.12
N LEU A 123 3.64 -1.27 14.10
CA LEU A 123 2.69 -1.34 15.20
C LEU A 123 3.35 -1.85 16.49
N GLN A 124 4.15 -2.92 16.41
CA GLN A 124 4.90 -3.45 17.55
C GLN A 124 5.90 -2.43 18.14
N LEU A 125 6.59 -1.69 17.27
CA LEU A 125 7.52 -0.63 17.68
C LEU A 125 6.79 0.54 18.34
N LEU A 126 5.64 0.95 17.81
CA LEU A 126 4.78 2.00 18.38
C LEU A 126 4.23 1.61 19.75
N ASP A 127 3.91 0.33 19.96
CA ASP A 127 3.51 -0.19 21.28
C ASP A 127 4.68 -0.20 22.26
N THR A 128 5.84 -0.68 21.83
CA THR A 128 7.05 -0.72 22.66
C THR A 128 7.47 0.68 23.13
N ALA A 129 7.40 1.69 22.25
CA ALA A 129 7.72 3.07 22.60
C ALA A 129 6.75 3.72 23.59
N LYS A 130 5.52 3.21 23.76
CA LYS A 130 4.58 3.70 24.79
C LYS A 130 4.86 3.14 26.18
N HIS A 131 5.55 2.01 26.25
CA HIS A 131 5.84 1.28 27.50
C HIS A 131 7.29 1.43 27.97
N SER A 132 8.13 2.17 27.22
CA SER A 132 9.53 2.48 27.55
C SER A 132 9.64 3.88 28.13
#